data_AF-R5D0K9-F1
#
_entry.id   AF-R5D0K9-F1
#
_cell.length_a   1.000
_cell.length_b   1.000
_cell.length_c   1.000
_cell.angle_alpha   90.00
_cell.angle_beta   90.00
_cell.angle_gamma   90.00
#
_symmetry.space_group_name_H-M   'P 1'
#
loop_
_entity.id
_entity.type
_entity.pdbx_description
1 polymer ?
#
loop_
_entity_poly.entity_id
_entity_poly.type
_entity_poly.pdbx_seq_one_letter_code
_entity_poly.pdbx_strand_id
1 'polypeptide(L)' 'MLRGFIKFHCTECGNNFIGPDIEYAATIFSMPLRCPKCQSIRTLPKGYLTQPNNLKFYKSIWERYENK' A
#
# COMPACT_ATOMS: atom_id res chain seq x y z
N MET A 1 -4.51 12.36 -6.16
CA MET A 1 -5.08 13.29 -5.16
C MET A 1 -4.65 12.92 -3.74
N LEU A 2 -4.44 13.87 -2.83
CA LEU A 2 -4.30 13.59 -1.38
C LEU A 2 -5.71 13.54 -0.75
N ARG A 3 -6.05 12.43 -0.09
CA ARG A 3 -7.39 12.15 0.46
C ARG A 3 -7.45 12.17 1.98
N GLY A 4 -6.30 12.26 2.66
CA GLY A 4 -6.21 12.30 4.12
C GLY A 4 -5.09 11.41 4.63
N PHE A 5 -5.31 10.77 5.78
CA PHE A 5 -4.39 9.81 6.38
C PHE A 5 -5.12 8.52 6.73
N ILE A 6 -4.54 7.39 6.37
CA ILE A 6 -5.10 6.06 6.64
C ILE A 6 -4.07 5.12 7.24
N LYS A 7 -4.54 4.00 7.78
CA LYS A 7 -3.68 2.94 8.31
C LYS A 7 -3.25 1.99 7.20
N PHE A 8 -1.95 1.87 7.00
CA PHE A 8 -1.30 0.90 6.13
C PHE A 8 -0.84 -0.32 6.91
N HIS A 9 -0.74 -1.44 6.20
CA HIS A 9 -0.15 -2.69 6.65
C HIS A 9 0.99 -3.07 5.71
N CYS A 10 2.14 -3.45 6.26
CA CYS A 10 3.26 -4.00 5.51
C CYS A 10 3.19 -5.53 5.50
N THR A 11 3.13 -6.14 4.32
CA THR A 11 3.02 -7.59 4.19
C THR A 11 4.34 -8.32 4.44
N GLU A 12 5.49 -7.62 4.36
CA GLU A 12 6.80 -8.23 4.58
C GLU A 12 7.12 -8.36 6.08
N CYS A 13 6.91 -7.30 6.87
CA CYS A 13 7.30 -7.28 8.28
C CYS A 13 6.12 -7.21 9.26
N GLY A 14 4.88 -7.23 8.75
CA GLY A 14 3.64 -7.18 9.55
C GLY A 14 3.35 -5.83 10.24
N ASN A 15 4.18 -4.81 10.03
CA ASN A 15 4.04 -3.52 10.70
C ASN A 15 2.79 -2.77 10.23
N ASN A 16 2.10 -2.11 11.14
CA ASN A 16 1.00 -1.21 10.81
C ASN A 16 1.41 0.22 11.13
N PHE A 17 1.15 1.15 10.22
CA PHE A 17 1.52 2.56 10.39
C PHE A 17 0.47 3.47 9.75
N ILE A 18 0.40 4.72 10.20
CA ILE A 18 -0.45 5.74 9.59
C ILE A 18 0.39 6.49 8.55
N GLY A 19 -0.18 6.73 7.38
CA GLY A 19 0.49 7.46 6.32
C GLY A 19 -0.52 8.24 5.46
N PRO A 20 -0.02 9.18 4.64
CA PRO A 20 -0.87 9.97 3.75
C PRO A 20 -1.55 9.05 2.73
N ASP A 21 -2.87 9.19 2.61
CA ASP A 21 -3.65 8.52 1.61
C ASP A 21 -3.57 9.29 0.29
N ILE A 22 -2.55 8.97 -0.50
CA ILE A 22 -2.39 9.52 -1.84
C ILE A 22 -3.00 8.54 -2.82
N GLU A 23 -3.90 9.02 -3.66
CA GLU A 23 -4.52 8.27 -4.74
C GLU A 23 -3.48 7.73 -5.73
N TYR A 24 -3.63 6.46 -6.11
CA TYR A 24 -2.78 5.82 -7.10
C TYR A 24 -3.34 6.02 -8.51
N ALA A 25 -2.62 6.77 -9.36
CA ALA A 25 -2.89 6.88 -10.80
C ALA A 25 -4.37 7.19 -11.18
N ALA A 26 -5.00 8.12 -10.47
CA ALA A 26 -6.42 8.48 -10.66
C ALA A 26 -7.41 7.31 -10.45
N THR A 27 -7.10 6.40 -9.52
CA THR A 27 -7.95 5.25 -9.15
C THR A 27 -8.44 5.36 -7.72
N ILE A 28 -9.42 4.52 -7.34
CA ILE A 28 -9.86 4.43 -5.94
C ILE A 28 -8.77 3.92 -4.98
N PHE A 29 -7.67 3.34 -5.48
CA PHE A 29 -6.63 2.75 -4.63
C PHE A 29 -5.64 3.78 -4.10
N SER A 30 -4.97 3.45 -3.00
CA SER A 30 -3.90 4.24 -2.41
C SER A 30 -2.54 3.87 -3.00
N MET A 31 -1.67 4.85 -3.16
CA MET A 31 -0.26 4.66 -3.46
C MET A 31 0.39 3.89 -2.31
N PRO A 32 1.12 2.79 -2.56
CA PRO A 32 1.88 2.13 -1.51
C PRO A 32 2.96 3.07 -0.97
N LEU A 33 3.12 3.05 0.36
CA LEU A 33 4.13 3.84 1.06
C LEU A 33 5.28 2.92 1.49
N ARG A 34 6.51 3.43 1.53
CA ARG A 34 7.61 2.66 2.11
C ARG A 34 7.36 2.43 3.59
N CYS A 35 7.49 1.18 4.02
CA CYS A 35 7.33 0.82 5.42
C CYS A 35 8.41 1.53 6.26
N PRO A 36 8.05 2.27 7.33
CA PRO A 36 9.03 2.96 8.16
C PRO A 36 9.96 1.99 8.91
N LYS A 37 9.57 0.71 9.06
CA LYS A 37 10.33 -0.32 9.78
C LYS A 37 11.31 -1.07 8.87
N CYS A 38 10.84 -1.62 7.75
CA CYS A 38 11.66 -2.48 6.86
C CYS A 38 11.94 -1.86 5.49
N GLN A 39 11.48 -0.64 5.22
CA GLN A 39 11.65 0.09 3.96
C GLN A 39 11.02 -0.55 2.72
N SER A 40 10.37 -1.72 2.85
CA SER A 40 9.66 -2.37 1.75
C SER A 40 8.49 -1.52 1.24
N ILE A 41 8.27 -1.55 -0.08
CA ILE A 41 7.13 -0.94 -0.75
C ILE A 41 5.87 -1.81 -0.69
N ARG A 42 5.98 -3.06 -0.21
CA ARG A 42 4.87 -4.01 -0.11
C ARG A 42 3.96 -3.66 1.05
N THR A 43 3.28 -2.54 0.90
CA THR A 43 2.30 -1.99 1.83
C THR A 43 0.99 -1.73 1.12
N LEU A 44 -0.09 -1.81 1.87
CA LEU A 44 -1.45 -1.56 1.41
C LEU A 44 -2.30 -1.00 2.55
N PRO A 45 -3.43 -0.32 2.26
CA PRO A 45 -4.43 0.01 3.26
C PRO A 45 -4.84 -1.23 4.05
N LYS A 46 -4.88 -1.13 5.38
CA LYS A 46 -5.13 -2.29 6.27
C LYS A 46 -6.43 -3.02 5.94
N GLY A 47 -7.48 -2.28 5.57
CA GLY A 47 -8.79 -2.84 5.20
C GLY A 47 -8.80 -3.63 3.88
N TYR A 48 -7.73 -3.54 3.07
CA TYR A 48 -7.63 -4.25 1.80
C TYR A 48 -6.97 -5.63 1.96
N LEU A 49 -6.32 -5.91 3.09
CA LEU A 49 -5.68 -7.21 3.35
C LEU A 49 -6.67 -8.36 3.33
N THR A 50 -7.91 -8.13 3.78
CA THR A 50 -8.99 -9.12 3.82
C THR A 50 -9.73 -9.26 2.48
N GLN A 51 -9.38 -8.45 1.48
CA GLN A 51 -10.04 -8.42 0.18
C GLN A 51 -9.12 -9.00 -0.90
N PRO A 52 -9.36 -10.24 -1.37
CA PRO A 52 -8.40 -10.96 -2.24
C PRO A 52 -8.14 -10.24 -3.57
N ASN A 53 -9.16 -9.59 -4.15
CA ASN A 53 -9.01 -8.80 -5.38
C ASN A 53 -8.08 -7.59 -5.19
N ASN A 54 -8.22 -6.88 -4.06
CA ASN A 54 -7.38 -5.73 -3.76
C ASN A 54 -5.94 -6.18 -3.52
N LEU A 55 -5.74 -7.28 -2.78
CA LEU A 55 -4.41 -7.83 -2.54
C LEU A 55 -3.72 -8.21 -3.86
N LYS A 56 -4.44 -8.86 -4.79
CA LYS A 56 -3.91 -9.22 -6.11
C LYS A 56 -3.52 -7.97 -6.91
N PHE A 57 -4.35 -6.93 -6.90
CA PHE A 57 -4.04 -5.67 -7.55
C PHE A 57 -2.79 -5.00 -6.96
N TYR A 58 -2.66 -4.96 -5.63
CA TYR A 58 -1.48 -4.38 -4.97
C TYR A 58 -0.20 -5.15 -5.26
N LYS A 59 -0.24 -6.49 -5.36
CA LYS A 59 0.92 -7.28 -5.82
C LYS A 59 1.43 -6.79 -7.17
N SER A 60 0.53 -6.56 -8.12
CA SER A 60 0.91 -6.02 -9.44
C SER A 60 1.51 -4.62 -9.38
N ILE A 61 1.08 -3.78 -8.41
CA ILE A 61 1.68 -2.46 -8.20
C ILE A 61 3.09 -2.62 -7.63
N TRP A 62 3.27 -3.44 -6.59
CA TRP A 62 4.58 -3.65 -5.96
C TRP A 62 5.61 -4.19 -6.94
N GLU A 63 5.24 -5.20 -7.74
CA GLU A 63 6.10 -5.74 -8.81
C GLU A 63 6.56 -4.66 -9.79
N ARG A 64 5.70 -3.69 -10.13
CA ARG A 64 6.09 -2.56 -10.99
C ARG A 64 7.07 -1.59 -10.34
N TYR A 65 7.06 -1.46 -9.02
CA TYR A 65 8.00 -0.61 -8.29
C TYR A 65 9.31 -1.33 -7.98
N GLU A 66 9.28 -2.64 -7.77
CA GLU A 66 10.46 -3.46 -7.49
C GLU A 66 11.29 -3.74 -8.76
N ASN A 67 10.65 -3.76 -9.93
CA ASN A 67 11.32 -3.98 -11.23
C ASN A 67 11.75 -2.68 -11.95
N LYS A 68 11.76 -1.55 -11.24
CA LYS A 68 12.22 -0.24 -11.75
C LYS A 68 13.50 0.18 -11.05
#